data_AF-A0AAY5L275-F1
#
_entry.id   AF-A0AAY5L275-F1
#
_cell.length_a   1.000
_cell.length_b   1.000
_cell.length_c   1.000
_cell.angle_alpha   90.00
_cell.angle_beta   90.00
_cell.angle_gamma   90.00
#
_symmetry.space_group_name_H-M   'P 1'
#
loop_
_entity.id
_entity.type
_entity.pdbx_description
1 polymer ?
#
loop_
_entity_poly.entity_id
_entity_poly.type
_entity_poly.pdbx_seq_one_letter_code
_entity_poly.pdbx_strand_id
1 'polypeptide(L)'
;MEETQKNSQSPSFWSSMQDPVRNQPRTTQKDLVNDLKVAGTIVTKKTISNTLCRNGQKSCSARKVPLLKKANVQDLLKFANDHLNDSEENWVKVLWTDDPNRDLWHQLNRVWRRRNAPRTPSPP
;
A
#
# COMPACT_ATOMS: atom_id res chain seq x y z
N MET A 1 -19.12 29.29 26.95
CA MET A 1 -17.93 28.49 26.62
C MET A 1 -18.00 28.24 25.13
N GLU A 2 -17.28 29.03 24.33
CA GLU A 2 -17.30 28.89 22.87
C GLU A 2 -16.49 27.66 22.46
N GLU A 3 -17.19 26.66 21.91
CA GLU A 3 -16.61 25.48 21.33
C GLU A 3 -16.05 25.85 19.95
N THR A 4 -14.76 26.15 19.88
CA THR A 4 -14.08 26.46 18.62
C THR A 4 -14.00 25.20 17.75
N GLN A 5 -14.88 25.11 16.76
CA GLN A 5 -14.75 24.14 15.67
C GLN A 5 -13.45 24.42 14.92
N LYS A 6 -12.38 23.70 15.24
CA LYS A 6 -11.11 23.80 14.50
C LYS A 6 -11.38 23.50 13.03
N ASN A 7 -11.09 24.49 12.17
CA ASN A 7 -11.26 24.38 10.73
C ASN A 7 -10.42 23.22 10.19
N SER A 8 -11.06 22.31 9.45
CA SER A 8 -10.45 21.16 8.78
C SER A 8 -9.34 21.52 7.76
N GLN A 9 -9.16 22.81 7.46
CA GLN A 9 -8.11 23.33 6.59
C GLN A 9 -6.90 23.94 7.34
N SER A 10 -6.87 23.87 8.69
CA SER A 10 -5.71 24.36 9.45
C SER A 10 -4.46 23.49 9.20
N PRO A 11 -3.27 24.08 8.95
CA PRO A 11 -2.01 23.35 8.80
C PRO A 11 -1.66 22.45 10.00
N SER A 12 -2.03 22.87 11.22
CA SER A 12 -1.81 22.09 12.43
C SER A 12 -2.67 20.83 12.47
N PHE A 13 -3.94 20.95 12.06
CA PHE A 13 -4.87 19.83 11.98
C PHE A 13 -4.46 18.82 10.90
N TRP A 14 -3.96 19.30 9.75
CA TRP A 14 -3.40 18.44 8.70
C TRP A 14 -2.18 17.65 9.19
N SER A 15 -1.24 18.31 9.87
CA SER A 15 -0.02 17.67 10.40
C SER A 15 -0.39 16.54 11.38
N SER A 16 -1.36 16.79 12.28
CA SER A 16 -1.88 15.79 13.21
C SER A 16 -2.50 14.56 12.54
N MET A 17 -2.95 14.65 11.28
CA MET A 17 -3.40 13.49 10.51
C MET A 17 -2.30 12.86 9.65
N GLN A 18 -1.39 13.67 9.11
CA GLN A 18 -0.37 13.22 8.16
C GLN A 18 0.75 12.43 8.85
N ASP A 19 1.20 12.89 10.02
CA ASP A 19 2.29 12.28 10.78
C ASP A 19 2.01 10.82 11.16
N PRO A 20 0.86 10.46 11.77
CA PRO A 20 0.57 9.07 12.11
C PRO A 20 0.44 8.17 10.87
N VAL A 21 -0.08 8.69 9.75
CA VAL A 21 -0.20 7.89 8.51
C VAL A 21 1.16 7.68 7.84
N ARG A 22 2.07 8.66 7.90
CA ARG A 22 3.43 8.52 7.36
C ARG A 22 4.28 7.56 8.18
N ASN A 23 4.25 7.71 9.50
CA ASN A 23 5.07 6.92 10.41
C ASN A 23 4.56 5.48 10.55
N GLN A 24 3.23 5.30 10.47
CA GLN A 24 2.58 4.00 10.57
C GLN A 24 1.57 3.85 9.41
N PRO A 25 2.00 3.36 8.24
CA PRO A 25 1.14 3.27 7.05
C PRO A 25 -0.02 2.26 7.20
N ARG A 26 -0.10 1.54 8.32
CA ARG A 26 -1.18 0.60 8.66
C ARG A 26 -2.27 1.23 9.54
N THR A 27 -2.09 2.49 9.95
CA THR A 27 -3.07 3.22 10.76
C THR A 27 -4.42 3.27 10.05
N THR A 28 -5.49 2.85 10.74
CA THR A 28 -6.82 2.86 10.17
C THR A 28 -7.49 4.22 10.38
N GLN A 29 -8.53 4.51 9.61
CA GLN A 29 -9.35 5.70 9.84
C GLN A 29 -9.99 5.71 11.24
N LYS A 30 -10.23 4.54 11.86
CA LYS A 30 -10.79 4.45 13.20
C LYS A 30 -9.76 4.91 14.24
N ASP A 31 -8.51 4.52 14.06
CA ASP A 31 -7.41 4.90 14.95
C ASP A 31 -7.21 6.41 14.90
N LEU A 32 -7.18 7.00 13.69
CA LEU A 32 -7.12 8.45 13.51
C LEU A 32 -8.28 9.20 14.18
N VAL A 33 -9.51 8.66 14.13
CA VAL A 33 -10.65 9.26 14.85
C VAL A 33 -10.42 9.24 16.36
N ASN A 34 -9.87 8.16 16.91
CA ASN A 34 -9.60 8.05 18.32
C ASN A 34 -8.49 9.02 18.75
N ASP A 35 -7.40 9.09 17.98
CA ASP A 35 -6.27 9.98 18.27
C ASP A 35 -6.68 11.46 18.25
N LEU A 36 -7.47 11.85 17.26
CA LEU A 36 -7.99 13.21 17.15
C LEU A 36 -8.97 13.55 18.28
N LYS A 37 -9.79 12.59 18.72
CA LYS A 37 -10.66 12.76 19.88
C LYS A 37 -9.87 13.01 21.16
N VAL A 38 -8.77 12.29 21.38
CA VAL A 38 -7.85 12.52 22.51
C VAL A 38 -7.25 13.92 22.44
N ALA A 39 -6.93 14.41 21.24
CA ALA A 39 -6.47 15.78 21.01
C ALA A 39 -7.59 16.85 21.09
N GLY A 40 -8.78 16.50 21.58
CA GLY A 40 -9.92 17.40 21.73
C GLY A 40 -10.58 17.81 20.42
N THR A 41 -10.35 17.06 19.34
CA THR A 41 -10.88 17.37 18.00
C THR A 41 -11.82 16.26 17.54
N ILE A 42 -13.12 16.59 17.46
CA ILE A 42 -14.14 15.63 17.03
C ILE A 42 -14.29 15.71 15.52
N VAL A 43 -13.92 14.64 14.82
CA VAL A 43 -14.08 14.55 13.36
C VAL A 43 -14.74 13.26 12.93
N THR A 44 -15.42 13.31 11.78
CA THR A 44 -16.02 12.12 11.18
C THR A 44 -15.00 11.36 10.34
N LYS A 45 -15.17 10.04 10.19
CA LYS A 45 -14.36 9.21 9.30
C LYS A 45 -14.35 9.72 7.85
N LYS A 46 -15.49 10.24 7.39
CA LYS A 46 -15.63 10.78 6.03
C LYS A 46 -14.81 12.05 5.83
N THR A 47 -14.76 12.93 6.84
CA THR A 47 -13.89 14.12 6.81
C THR A 47 -12.42 13.71 6.68
N ILE A 48 -11.95 12.79 7.53
CA ILE A 48 -10.58 12.27 7.47
C ILE A 48 -10.31 11.67 6.08
N SER A 49 -11.17 10.77 5.61
CA SER A 49 -10.98 10.13 4.31
C SER A 49 -10.92 11.13 3.15
N ASN A 50 -11.81 12.12 3.14
CA ASN A 50 -11.82 13.15 2.10
C ASN A 50 -10.55 14.01 2.15
N THR A 51 -10.09 14.40 3.35
CA THR A 51 -8.90 15.22 3.52
C THR A 51 -7.63 14.45 3.14
N LEU A 52 -7.50 13.17 3.53
CA LEU A 52 -6.38 12.33 3.12
C LEU A 52 -6.34 12.15 1.60
N CYS A 53 -7.47 11.85 0.96
CA CYS A 53 -7.54 11.70 -0.49
C CYS A 53 -7.20 12.99 -1.24
N ARG A 54 -7.69 14.16 -0.77
CA ARG A 54 -7.37 15.46 -1.38
C ARG A 54 -5.88 15.79 -1.34
N ASN A 55 -5.20 15.29 -0.32
CA ASN A 55 -3.75 15.47 -0.13
C ASN A 55 -2.92 14.29 -0.66
N GLY A 56 -3.49 13.45 -1.53
CA GLY A 56 -2.77 12.37 -2.22
C GLY A 56 -2.54 11.10 -1.39
N GLN A 57 -3.04 11.02 -0.16
CA GLN A 57 -2.97 9.81 0.65
C GLN A 57 -4.13 8.88 0.31
N LYS A 58 -3.82 7.85 -0.50
CA LYS A 58 -4.74 6.79 -0.90
C LYS A 58 -4.51 5.52 -0.09
N SER A 59 -5.60 4.81 0.22
CA SER A 59 -5.49 3.45 0.76
C SER A 59 -4.81 2.54 -0.27
N CYS A 60 -3.81 1.78 0.17
CA CYS A 60 -3.11 0.80 -0.66
C CYS A 60 -2.94 -0.51 0.10
N SER A 61 -2.95 -1.62 -0.62
CA SER A 61 -2.51 -2.91 -0.08
C SER A 61 -0.99 -2.97 -0.14
N ALA A 62 -0.36 -3.41 0.95
CA ALA A 62 1.08 -3.65 0.96
C ALA A 62 1.46 -4.69 -0.12
N ARG A 63 2.56 -4.45 -0.84
CA ARG A 63 3.07 -5.42 -1.82
C ARG A 63 3.53 -6.68 -1.10
N LYS A 64 3.21 -7.85 -1.66
CA LYS A 64 3.81 -9.12 -1.23
C LYS A 64 5.24 -9.13 -1.72
N VAL A 65 6.18 -9.27 -0.78
CA VAL A 65 7.61 -9.34 -1.08
C VAL A 65 8.16 -10.64 -0.48
N PRO A 66 9.09 -11.33 -1.17
CA PRO A 66 9.75 -12.49 -0.58
C PRO A 66 10.53 -12.05 0.67
N LEU A 67 10.49 -12.87 1.71
CA LEU A 67 11.27 -12.63 2.92
C LEU A 67 12.72 -13.06 2.67
N LEU A 68 13.58 -12.09 2.41
CA LEU A 68 14.99 -12.35 2.12
C LEU A 68 15.82 -12.33 3.41
N LYS A 69 16.76 -13.28 3.52
CA LYS A 69 17.80 -13.25 4.56
C LYS A 69 18.81 -12.14 4.23
N LYS A 70 19.45 -11.57 5.25
CA LYS A 70 20.45 -10.51 5.08
C LYS A 70 21.62 -10.92 4.16
N ALA A 71 22.08 -12.17 4.27
CA ALA A 71 23.12 -12.71 3.39
C ALA A 71 22.68 -12.68 1.91
N ASN A 72 21.48 -13.20 1.61
CA ASN A 72 20.94 -13.17 0.25
C ASN A 72 20.81 -11.75 -0.30
N VAL A 73 20.46 -10.76 0.54
CA VAL A 73 20.42 -9.35 0.12
C VAL A 73 21.81 -8.85 -0.27
N GLN A 74 22.85 -9.20 0.49
CA GLN A 74 24.23 -8.83 0.17
C GLN A 74 24.71 -9.51 -1.11
N ASP A 75 24.43 -10.80 -1.28
CA ASP A 75 24.81 -11.55 -2.49
C ASP A 75 24.11 -11.00 -3.74
N LEU A 76 22.81 -10.69 -3.65
CA LEU A 76 22.06 -10.05 -4.74
C LEU A 76 22.59 -8.66 -5.06
N LEU A 77 22.94 -7.87 -4.04
CA LEU A 77 23.52 -6.54 -4.24
C LEU A 77 24.91 -6.62 -4.89
N LYS A 78 25.73 -7.58 -4.46
CA LYS A 78 27.04 -7.83 -5.07
C LYS A 78 26.89 -8.24 -6.52
N PHE A 79 26.02 -9.21 -6.81
CA PHE A 79 25.73 -9.65 -8.18
C PHE A 79 25.27 -8.48 -9.07
N ALA A 80 24.34 -7.64 -8.57
CA ALA A 80 23.85 -6.49 -9.32
C ALA A 80 24.96 -5.46 -9.61
N ASN A 81 25.87 -5.21 -8.67
CA ASN A 81 26.98 -4.29 -8.87
C ASN A 81 28.04 -4.87 -9.82
N ASP A 82 28.39 -6.15 -9.66
CA ASP A 82 29.38 -6.84 -10.49
C ASP A 82 28.96 -6.82 -11.97
N HIS A 83 27.66 -6.96 -12.25
CA HIS A 83 27.12 -7.02 -13.61
C HIS A 83 26.44 -5.71 -14.08
N LEU A 84 26.62 -4.60 -13.35
CA LEU A 84 26.00 -3.30 -13.68
C LEU A 84 26.48 -2.74 -15.02
N ASN A 85 27.75 -3.00 -15.36
CA ASN A 85 28.43 -2.50 -16.56
C ASN A 85 28.63 -3.57 -17.64
N ASP A 86 28.00 -4.75 -17.49
CA ASP A 86 28.11 -5.79 -18.49
C ASP A 86 27.43 -5.37 -19.80
N SER A 87 28.08 -5.67 -20.93
CA SER A 87 27.53 -5.43 -22.25
C SER A 87 26.42 -6.44 -22.57
N GLU A 88 25.54 -6.07 -23.52
CA GLU A 88 24.46 -6.95 -23.98
C GLU A 88 24.98 -8.30 -24.51
N GLU A 89 26.16 -8.30 -25.14
CA GLU A 89 26.83 -9.51 -25.65
C GLU A 89 27.17 -10.53 -24.56
N ASN A 90 27.37 -10.09 -23.31
CA ASN A 90 27.59 -10.98 -22.17
C ASN A 90 26.29 -11.73 -21.82
N TRP A 91 25.14 -11.05 -21.88
CA TRP A 91 23.83 -11.61 -21.53
C TRP A 91 23.25 -12.53 -22.60
N VAL A 92 23.56 -12.31 -23.88
CA VAL A 92 23.12 -13.17 -24.99
C VAL A 92 23.67 -14.60 -24.85
N LYS A 93 24.82 -14.77 -24.20
CA LYS A 93 25.44 -16.08 -23.96
C LYS A 93 24.79 -16.84 -22.79
N VAL A 94 23.97 -16.17 -21.97
CA VAL A 94 23.38 -16.77 -20.77
C VAL A 94 22.08 -17.49 -21.13
N LEU A 95 22.05 -18.81 -20.89
CA LEU A 95 20.82 -19.59 -20.99
C LEU A 95 20.06 -19.52 -19.66
N TRP A 96 18.94 -18.82 -19.64
CA TRP A 96 18.05 -18.72 -18.48
C TRP A 96 17.10 -19.93 -18.43
N THR A 97 16.96 -20.53 -17.25
CA THR A 97 15.99 -21.61 -17.01
C THR A 97 15.15 -21.27 -15.78
N ASP A 98 13.85 -21.50 -15.87
CA ASP A 98 12.89 -21.41 -14.76
C ASP A 98 11.79 -22.45 -15.00
N ASP A 99 11.20 -22.96 -13.92
CA ASP A 99 10.08 -23.90 -13.98
C ASP A 99 8.84 -23.25 -13.35
N PRO A 100 8.08 -22.44 -14.12
CA PRO A 100 6.90 -21.79 -13.59
C PRO A 100 5.80 -22.84 -13.38
N ASN A 101 5.26 -22.89 -12.16
CA ASN A 101 4.08 -23.70 -11.87
C ASN A 101 2.91 -23.27 -12.80
N ARG A 102 2.41 -24.20 -13.62
CA ARG A 102 1.41 -23.95 -14.68
C ARG A 102 -0.02 -24.20 -14.20
N ASP A 103 -0.41 -23.64 -13.06
CA ASP A 103 -1.80 -23.68 -12.63
C ASP A 103 -2.66 -22.79 -13.55
N LEU A 104 -3.47 -23.41 -14.40
CA LEU A 104 -4.32 -22.78 -15.43
C LEU A 104 -5.46 -21.89 -14.88
N TRP A 105 -5.57 -21.76 -13.56
CA TRP A 105 -6.62 -21.01 -12.89
C TRP A 105 -6.05 -20.08 -11.82
N HIS A 106 -5.40 -19.00 -12.24
CA HIS A 106 -4.97 -17.97 -11.30
C HIS A 106 -6.20 -17.38 -10.57
N GLN A 107 -6.21 -17.54 -9.25
CA GLN A 107 -7.30 -17.27 -8.30
C GLN A 107 -7.72 -15.78 -8.15
N LEU A 108 -7.35 -14.92 -9.11
CA LEU A 108 -7.69 -13.49 -9.11
C LEU A 108 -8.96 -13.25 -9.94
N ASN A 109 -10.04 -13.92 -9.56
CA ASN A 109 -11.38 -13.80 -10.19
C ASN A 109 -12.03 -12.43 -9.88
N ARG A 110 -11.47 -11.35 -10.41
CA ARG A 110 -12.14 -10.03 -10.47
C ARG A 110 -13.08 -10.03 -11.67
N VAL A 111 -14.35 -10.27 -11.41
CA VAL A 111 -15.42 -10.22 -12.41
C VAL A 111 -16.18 -8.90 -12.29
N TRP A 112 -16.38 -8.19 -13.38
CA TRP A 112 -17.25 -7.02 -13.41
C TRP A 112 -18.70 -7.47 -13.21
N ARG A 113 -19.35 -6.93 -12.17
CA ARG A 113 -20.75 -7.23 -11.84
C ARG A 113 -21.46 -5.97 -11.41
N ARG A 114 -22.79 -5.96 -11.62
CA ARG A 114 -23.64 -4.92 -11.04
C ARG A 114 -23.53 -4.97 -9.52
N ARG A 115 -23.54 -3.80 -8.88
CA ARG A 115 -23.49 -3.69 -7.41
C ARG A 115 -24.60 -4.56 -6.80
N ASN A 116 -24.24 -5.40 -5.83
CA ASN A 116 -25.11 -6.35 -5.13
C ASN A 116 -25.67 -7.51 -5.97
N ALA A 117 -25.15 -7.76 -7.17
CA ALA A 117 -25.52 -8.97 -7.93
C ALA A 117 -24.93 -10.24 -7.26
N PRO A 118 -25.67 -11.37 -7.24
CA PRO A 118 -25.19 -12.62 -6.67
C PRO A 118 -23.88 -13.09 -7.31
N ARG A 119 -23.03 -13.74 -6.52
CA ARG A 119 -21.84 -14.42 -7.07
C ARG A 119 -22.32 -15.65 -7.82
N THR A 120 -22.12 -15.65 -9.14
CA THR A 120 -22.29 -16.87 -9.93
C THR A 120 -21.34 -17.93 -9.37
N PRO A 121 -21.82 -19.15 -9.06
CA PRO A 121 -20.94 -20.24 -8.65
C PRO A 121 -19.97 -20.53 -9.80
N SER A 122 -18.72 -20.83 -9.47
CA SER A 122 -17.74 -21.28 -10.47
C SER A 122 -18.26 -22.59 -11.08
N PRO A 123 -18.21 -22.77 -12.41
CA PRO A 123 -18.44 -24.09 -13.00
C PRO A 123 -17.39 -25.09 -12.47
N PRO A 124 -17.74 -26.39 -12.39
CA PRO A 124 -16.85 -27.45 -11.93
C PRO A 124 -15.62 -27.62 -12.83
#